data_AF-A0A970TM08-F1
#
_entry.id   AF-A0A970TM08-F1
#
_cell.length_a   1.000
_cell.length_b   1.000
_cell.length_c   1.000
_cell.angle_alpha   90.00
_cell.angle_beta   90.00
_cell.angle_gamma   90.00
#
_symmetry.space_group_name_H-M   'P 1'
#
loop_
_entity.id
_entity.type
_entity.pdbx_description
1 polymer ?
#
loop_
_entity_poly.entity_id
_entity_poly.type
_entity_poly.pdbx_seq_one_letter_code
_entity_poly.pdbx_strand_id
1 'polypeptide(L)'
;SASMRLFVNTPMWNARLNKKMWKCYLPAPDEGNICYASPMEAHSLIGLPGTYLETAELDALRDEGIAYAEALRDAGVFVRLVQVNGAFHGFDLMKNSLLVKECINLRVTALIEAFCLKD
;
A
#
# COMPACT_ATOMS: atom_id res chain seq x y z
N SER A 1 5.13 10.50 7.85
CA SER A 1 5.96 9.38 8.36
C SER A 1 7.45 9.64 8.14
N ALA A 2 8.34 8.71 8.51
CA ALA A 2 9.78 8.82 8.25
C ALA A 2 10.08 8.62 6.75
N SER A 3 9.44 7.65 6.11
CA SER A 3 9.53 7.39 4.66
C SER A 3 9.18 8.63 3.83
N MET A 4 8.10 9.35 4.20
CA MET A 4 7.67 10.57 3.50
C MET A 4 8.70 11.71 3.58
N ARG A 5 9.53 11.74 4.64
CA ARG A 5 10.62 12.73 4.76
C ARG A 5 11.89 12.30 4.03
N LEU A 6 12.15 10.99 3.95
CA LEU A 6 13.37 10.44 3.37
C LEU A 6 13.29 10.38 1.82
N PHE A 7 12.18 9.90 1.27
CA PHE A 7 12.05 9.61 -0.16
C PHE A 7 11.45 10.78 -0.94
N VAL A 8 12.19 11.88 -1.01
CA VAL A 8 11.77 13.12 -1.68
C VAL A 8 12.06 13.14 -3.18
N ASN A 9 12.98 12.30 -3.67
CA ASN A 9 13.49 12.31 -5.05
C ASN A 9 13.65 10.88 -5.64
N THR A 10 12.87 9.90 -5.17
CA THR A 10 12.86 8.55 -5.77
C THR A 10 12.31 8.58 -7.21
N PRO A 11 12.69 7.60 -8.06
CA PRO A 11 12.14 7.46 -9.41
C PRO A 11 10.62 7.25 -9.38
N MET A 12 9.94 7.61 -10.48
CA MET A 12 8.49 7.48 -10.68
C MET A 12 7.61 8.27 -9.71
N TRP A 13 7.58 7.87 -8.43
CA TRP A 13 6.80 8.53 -7.38
C TRP A 13 7.69 8.88 -6.18
N ASN A 14 7.40 10.02 -5.56
CA ASN A 14 8.13 10.52 -4.39
C ASN A 14 7.25 11.48 -3.57
N ALA A 15 7.73 11.87 -2.38
CA ALA A 15 6.96 12.71 -1.47
C ALA A 15 6.51 14.07 -2.06
N ARG A 16 7.30 14.65 -2.98
CA ARG A 16 6.96 15.92 -3.64
C ARG A 16 5.79 15.75 -4.60
N LEU A 17 5.81 14.66 -5.38
CA LEU A 17 4.71 14.30 -6.28
C LEU A 17 3.45 13.93 -5.49
N ASN A 18 3.59 13.16 -4.41
CA ASN A 18 2.46 12.81 -3.54
C ASN A 18 1.75 14.05 -2.99
N LYS A 19 2.51 15.04 -2.50
CA LYS A 19 1.95 16.32 -2.04
C LYS A 19 1.21 17.09 -3.13
N LYS A 20 1.71 17.07 -4.38
CA LYS A 20 1.04 17.71 -5.51
C LYS A 20 -0.23 16.95 -5.90
N MET A 21 -0.18 15.62 -5.93
CA MET A 21 -1.33 14.76 -6.21
C MET A 21 -2.48 15.06 -5.24
N TRP A 22 -2.22 15.10 -3.93
CA TRP A 22 -3.26 15.39 -2.93
C TRP A 22 -3.91 16.76 -3.15
N LYS A 23 -3.15 17.79 -3.56
CA LYS A 23 -3.70 19.11 -3.90
C LYS A 23 -4.59 19.10 -5.14
N CYS A 24 -4.33 18.19 -6.08
CA CYS A 24 -5.17 18.03 -7.27
C CYS A 24 -6.40 17.16 -6.98
N TYR A 25 -6.25 16.12 -6.17
CA TYR A 25 -7.30 15.15 -5.87
C TYR A 25 -8.32 15.69 -4.85
N LEU A 26 -7.84 16.34 -3.79
CA LEU A 26 -8.65 17.02 -2.78
C LEU A 26 -8.26 18.50 -2.70
N PRO A 27 -8.71 19.33 -3.65
CA PRO A 27 -8.33 20.75 -3.71
C PRO A 27 -9.01 21.60 -2.63
N ALA A 28 -10.06 21.10 -2.00
CA ALA A 28 -10.83 21.74 -0.94
C ALA A 28 -10.94 20.80 0.27
N PRO A 29 -11.25 21.34 1.47
CA PRO A 29 -11.57 20.51 2.63
C PRO A 29 -12.68 19.51 2.28
N ASP A 30 -12.50 18.28 2.72
CA ASP A 30 -13.51 17.25 2.58
C ASP A 30 -14.64 17.48 3.61
N GLU A 31 -15.90 17.38 3.18
CA GLU A 31 -17.10 17.62 3.99
C GLU A 31 -17.57 16.35 4.74
N GLY A 32 -16.64 15.51 5.20
CA GLY A 32 -16.92 14.37 6.09
C GLY A 32 -16.82 12.98 5.46
N ASN A 33 -16.25 12.86 4.26
CA ASN A 33 -16.03 11.62 3.51
C ASN A 33 -14.55 11.28 3.29
N ILE A 34 -13.64 11.88 4.06
CA ILE A 34 -12.18 11.73 3.93
C ILE A 34 -11.74 10.28 4.04
N CYS A 35 -12.50 9.41 4.72
CA CYS A 35 -12.23 7.98 4.84
C CYS A 35 -12.24 7.23 3.49
N TYR A 36 -13.00 7.72 2.49
CA TYR A 36 -12.98 7.14 1.14
C TYR A 36 -11.72 7.54 0.35
N ALA A 37 -11.04 8.61 0.76
CA ALA A 37 -9.76 9.03 0.19
C ALA A 37 -8.56 8.49 1.00
N SER A 38 -8.66 8.48 2.32
CA SER A 38 -7.66 8.02 3.28
C SER A 38 -8.30 6.98 4.22
N PRO A 39 -8.17 5.67 3.92
CA PRO A 39 -8.82 4.61 4.69
C PRO A 39 -8.44 4.57 6.17
N MET A 40 -7.26 5.09 6.53
CA MET A 40 -6.83 5.25 7.92
C MET A 40 -7.73 6.18 8.74
N GLU A 41 -8.54 7.03 8.09
CA GLU A 41 -9.49 7.93 8.74
C GLU A 41 -10.87 7.28 8.95
N ALA A 42 -11.04 6.01 8.59
CA ALA A 42 -12.30 5.30 8.81
C ALA A 42 -12.56 5.08 10.32
N HIS A 43 -13.82 5.23 10.75
CA HIS A 43 -14.23 4.97 12.14
C HIS A 43 -13.96 3.53 12.60
N SER A 44 -13.96 2.57 11.68
CA SER A 44 -13.68 1.17 11.95
C SER A 44 -13.15 0.45 10.71
N LEU A 45 -12.23 -0.48 10.93
CA LEU A 45 -11.72 -1.41 9.93
C LEU A 45 -12.22 -2.85 10.16
N ILE A 46 -13.11 -3.06 11.14
CA ILE A 46 -13.65 -4.37 11.49
C ILE A 46 -14.48 -4.93 10.34
N GLY A 47 -14.31 -6.22 10.05
CA GLY A 47 -15.08 -6.93 9.03
C GLY A 47 -14.58 -6.72 7.60
N LEU A 48 -13.47 -5.99 7.40
CA LEU A 48 -12.80 -5.93 6.11
C LEU A 48 -12.24 -7.31 5.72
N PRO A 49 -12.15 -7.62 4.41
CA PRO A 49 -11.68 -8.91 3.94
C PRO A 49 -10.20 -9.14 4.24
N GLY A 50 -9.78 -10.41 4.26
CA GLY A 50 -8.38 -10.79 4.32
C GLY A 50 -7.57 -10.03 3.26
N THR A 51 -6.47 -9.42 3.68
CA THR A 51 -5.74 -8.43 2.89
C THR A 51 -4.32 -8.92 2.57
N TYR A 52 -3.95 -8.84 1.29
CA TYR A 52 -2.56 -8.89 0.84
C TYR A 52 -2.09 -7.46 0.60
N LEU A 53 -0.99 -7.05 1.22
CA LEU A 53 -0.45 -5.69 1.11
C LEU A 53 1.05 -5.73 0.83
N GLU A 54 1.50 -4.99 -0.17
CA GLU A 54 2.91 -4.80 -0.48
C GLU A 54 3.35 -3.37 -0.20
N THR A 55 4.53 -3.21 0.40
CA THR A 55 5.21 -1.92 0.50
C THR A 55 6.61 -2.03 -0.09
N ALA A 56 7.06 -0.99 -0.79
CA ALA A 56 8.42 -0.94 -1.33
C ALA A 56 9.37 -0.23 -0.35
N GLU A 57 10.60 -0.74 -0.22
CA GLU A 57 11.59 -0.20 0.73
C GLU A 57 11.91 1.28 0.50
N LEU A 58 12.04 1.67 -0.77
CA LEU A 58 12.41 3.00 -1.24
C LEU A 58 11.18 3.79 -1.71
N ASP A 59 10.13 3.82 -0.89
CA ASP A 59 8.87 4.49 -1.21
C ASP A 59 8.44 5.45 -0.10
N ALA A 60 8.06 6.68 -0.50
CA ALA A 60 7.50 7.67 0.41
C ALA A 60 6.25 7.16 1.14
N LEU A 61 5.47 6.27 0.51
CA LEU A 61 4.23 5.70 1.03
C LEU A 61 4.45 4.44 1.90
N ARG A 62 5.70 4.00 2.07
CA ARG A 62 6.01 2.75 2.78
C ARG A 62 5.42 2.70 4.18
N ASP A 63 5.73 3.71 5.01
CA ASP A 63 5.35 3.67 6.42
C ASP A 63 3.83 3.78 6.62
N GLU A 64 3.11 4.50 5.75
CA GLU A 64 1.63 4.56 5.83
C GLU A 64 0.97 3.24 5.40
N GLY A 65 1.54 2.54 4.41
CA GLY A 65 1.11 1.19 4.06
C GLY A 65 1.33 0.17 5.19
N ILE A 66 2.48 0.25 5.89
CA ILE A 66 2.76 -0.59 7.07
C ILE A 66 1.77 -0.27 8.20
N ALA A 67 1.55 1.01 8.49
CA ALA A 67 0.61 1.43 9.53
C ALA A 67 -0.83 0.97 9.24
N TYR A 68 -1.27 0.99 7.97
CA TYR A 68 -2.57 0.46 7.60
C TYR A 68 -2.67 -1.06 7.77
N ALA A 69 -1.60 -1.80 7.42
CA ALA A 69 -1.55 -3.23 7.66
C ALA A 69 -1.62 -3.59 9.15
N GLU A 70 -0.99 -2.80 10.02
CA GLU A 70 -1.08 -2.94 11.48
C GLU A 70 -2.49 -2.63 11.99
N ALA A 71 -3.08 -1.52 11.56
CA ALA A 71 -4.45 -1.15 11.94
C ALA A 71 -5.49 -2.21 11.53
N LEU A 72 -5.33 -2.83 10.35
CA LEU A 72 -6.16 -3.95 9.91
C LEU A 72 -6.01 -5.17 10.83
N ARG A 73 -4.78 -5.52 11.24
CA ARG A 73 -4.54 -6.63 12.17
C ARG A 73 -5.16 -6.38 13.53
N ASP A 74 -5.04 -5.16 14.04
CA ASP A 74 -5.65 -4.75 15.31
C ASP A 74 -7.19 -4.82 15.25
N ALA A 75 -7.78 -4.60 14.07
CA ALA A 75 -9.21 -4.80 13.80
C ALA A 75 -9.63 -6.27 13.57
N GLY A 76 -8.71 -7.23 13.73
CA GLY A 76 -8.96 -8.66 13.57
C GLY A 76 -8.93 -9.17 12.13
N VAL A 77 -8.43 -8.37 11.17
CA VAL A 77 -8.30 -8.76 9.77
C VAL A 77 -7.02 -9.59 9.57
N PHE A 78 -7.12 -10.69 8.82
CA PHE A 78 -5.93 -11.41 8.38
C PHE A 78 -5.16 -10.57 7.34
N VAL A 79 -3.90 -10.25 7.63
CA VAL A 79 -3.06 -9.44 6.74
C VAL A 79 -1.72 -10.12 6.43
N ARG A 80 -1.51 -10.45 5.14
CA ARG A 80 -0.19 -10.77 4.60
C ARG A 80 0.47 -9.49 4.11
N LEU A 81 1.41 -8.98 4.91
CA LEU A 81 2.25 -7.83 4.56
C LEU A 81 3.57 -8.30 3.96
N VAL A 82 3.90 -7.85 2.76
CA VAL A 82 5.16 -8.13 2.05
C VAL A 82 5.93 -6.82 1.88
N GLN A 83 7.10 -6.74 2.50
CA GLN A 83 8.00 -5.59 2.36
C GLN A 83 9.06 -5.92 1.29
N VAL A 84 8.96 -5.25 0.14
CA VAL A 84 9.78 -5.53 -1.04
C VAL A 84 11.07 -4.72 -0.96
N ASN A 85 12.16 -5.40 -0.59
CA ASN A 85 13.49 -4.80 -0.48
C ASN A 85 14.04 -4.36 -1.85
N GLY A 86 14.73 -3.23 -1.89
CA GLY A 86 15.32 -2.64 -3.09
C GLY A 86 14.33 -2.04 -4.09
N ALA A 87 13.02 -2.19 -3.87
CA ALA A 87 11.99 -1.63 -4.74
C ALA A 87 11.70 -0.16 -4.42
N PHE A 88 11.32 0.60 -5.44
CA PHE A 88 10.72 1.93 -5.35
C PHE A 88 9.26 1.87 -5.80
N HIS A 89 8.48 2.92 -5.56
CA HIS A 89 7.08 2.98 -5.98
C HIS A 89 6.91 2.75 -7.50
N GLY A 90 6.03 1.82 -7.89
CA GLY A 90 5.78 1.51 -9.30
C GLY A 90 6.86 0.63 -9.95
N PHE A 91 7.71 -0.05 -9.16
CA PHE A 91 8.69 -1.03 -9.65
C PHE A 91 8.08 -2.12 -10.55
N ASP A 92 6.77 -2.38 -10.43
CA ASP A 92 5.98 -3.27 -11.30
C ASP A 92 6.13 -3.02 -12.80
N LEU A 93 6.44 -1.78 -13.20
CA LEU A 93 6.67 -1.44 -14.60
C LEU A 93 7.91 -2.13 -15.17
N MET A 94 8.82 -2.61 -14.32
CA MET A 94 10.05 -3.32 -14.70
C MET A 94 9.77 -4.81 -14.97
N LYS A 95 8.88 -5.12 -15.91
CA LYS A 95 8.34 -6.47 -16.18
C LYS A 95 9.37 -7.59 -16.34
N ASN A 96 10.59 -7.27 -16.79
CA ASN A 96 11.66 -8.26 -16.98
C ASN A 96 12.49 -8.52 -15.71
N SER A 97 12.32 -7.73 -14.65
CA SER A 97 13.01 -7.89 -13.37
C SER A 97 12.61 -9.20 -12.69
N LEU A 98 13.61 -9.92 -12.13
CA LEU A 98 13.36 -11.11 -11.33
C LEU A 98 12.53 -10.77 -10.08
N LEU A 99 12.82 -9.65 -9.41
CA LEU A 99 12.08 -9.17 -8.25
C LEU A 99 10.58 -8.98 -8.56
N VAL A 100 10.26 -8.40 -9.72
CA VAL A 100 8.86 -8.19 -10.14
C VAL A 100 8.18 -9.52 -10.40
N LYS A 101 8.86 -10.47 -11.06
CA LYS A 101 8.32 -11.82 -11.29
C LYS A 101 8.05 -12.57 -9.99
N GLU A 102 8.92 -12.44 -9.00
CA GLU A 102 8.74 -13.01 -7.66
C GLU A 102 7.52 -12.39 -6.94
N CYS A 103 7.38 -11.06 -6.95
CA CYS A 103 6.22 -10.39 -6.35
C CYS A 103 4.90 -10.80 -7.05
N ILE A 104 4.90 -10.93 -8.39
CA ILE A 104 3.75 -11.44 -9.13
C ILE A 104 3.37 -12.85 -8.66
N ASN A 105 4.34 -13.75 -8.47
CA ASN A 105 4.07 -15.10 -7.97
C ASN A 105 3.46 -15.09 -6.55
N LEU A 106 3.93 -14.20 -5.67
CA LEU A 106 3.36 -14.03 -4.33
C LEU A 106 1.91 -13.53 -4.38
N ARG A 107 1.61 -12.57 -5.25
CA ARG A 107 0.24 -12.05 -5.47
C ARG A 107 -0.69 -13.13 -6.00
N VAL A 108 -0.25 -13.88 -7.01
CA VAL A 108 -1.02 -14.99 -7.58
C VAL A 108 -1.30 -16.05 -6.52
N THR A 109 -0.28 -16.41 -5.72
CA THR A 109 -0.43 -17.37 -4.62
C THR A 109 -1.46 -16.88 -3.60
N ALA A 110 -1.37 -15.60 -3.19
CA ALA A 110 -2.32 -15.01 -2.26
C ALA A 110 -3.76 -15.04 -2.78
N LEU A 111 -3.96 -14.76 -4.08
CA LEU A 111 -5.28 -14.84 -4.70
C LEU A 111 -5.81 -16.27 -4.77
N ILE A 112 -4.96 -17.24 -5.13
CA ILE A 112 -5.34 -18.67 -5.14
C ILE A 112 -5.76 -19.10 -3.74
N GLU A 113 -4.97 -18.78 -2.71
CA GLU A 113 -5.30 -19.14 -1.33
C GLU A 113 -6.57 -18.46 -0.81
N ALA A 114 -6.88 -17.25 -1.28
CA ALA A 114 -8.06 -16.50 -0.87
C ALA A 114 -9.36 -17.00 -1.53
N PHE A 115 -9.29 -17.48 -2.77
CA PHE A 115 -10.49 -17.76 -3.59
C PHE A 115 -10.64 -19.21 -4.03
N CYS A 116 -9.56 -20.00 -4.08
CA CYS A 116 -9.67 -21.43 -4.32
C CYS A 116 -9.99 -22.12 -2.99
N LEU A 117 -11.16 -22.76 -2.94
CA LEU A 117 -11.60 -23.57 -1.81
C LEU A 117 -10.49 -24.58 -1.48
N LYS A 118 -10.06 -24.59 -0.21
CA LYS A 118 -9.50 -25.82 0.37
C LYS A 118 -10.71 -26.72 0.59
N ASP A 119 -10.75 -27.84 -0.12
CA ASP A 119 -11.71 -28.92 0.12
C ASP A 119 -11.74 -29.33 1.60
#